data_AF-A0A9Y2JTM9-F1
#
_entry.id   AF-A0A9Y2JTM9-F1
#
_cell.length_a   1.000
_cell.length_b   1.000
_cell.length_c   1.000
_cell.angle_alpha   90.00
_cell.angle_beta   90.00
_cell.angle_gamma   90.00
#
_symmetry.space_group_name_H-M   'P 1'
#
loop_
_entity.id
_entity.type
_entity.pdbx_description
1 polymer ?
#
loop_
_entity_poly.entity_id
_entity_poly.type
_entity_poly.pdbx_seq_one_letter_code
_entity_poly.pdbx_strand_id
1 'polypeptide(L)'
;MPGGGSGFTAEPDAVLRASNGLTTAADGLDSALKTLRGALDAQGECWGGDDSGKEFAKDYVPGAQGAVEGFANLVQGLRGMQQNVAKSMKALSGADEDVTSQLGKGQ
;
A
#
# COMPACT_ATOMS: atom_id res chain seq x y z
N MET A 1 6.47 6.04 45.41
CA MET A 1 6.85 6.61 44.09
C MET A 1 5.86 6.11 43.07
N PRO A 2 5.06 6.97 42.42
CA PRO A 2 4.22 6.56 41.31
C PRO A 2 5.05 6.63 40.04
N GLY A 3 5.54 5.48 39.58
CA GLY A 3 6.25 5.33 38.32
C GLY A 3 5.80 4.03 37.66
N GLY A 4 4.49 3.79 37.67
CA GLY A 4 3.88 2.61 37.04
C GLY A 4 3.84 2.81 35.53
N GLY A 5 4.84 2.26 34.85
CA GLY A 5 4.81 1.89 33.43
C GLY A 5 4.37 2.97 32.45
N SER A 6 5.33 3.76 31.94
CA SER A 6 5.26 4.17 30.53
C SER A 6 5.46 2.91 29.67
N GLY A 7 4.45 2.04 29.65
CA GLY A 7 4.30 1.06 28.59
C GLY A 7 4.18 1.83 27.28
N PHE A 8 4.64 1.21 26.19
CA PHE A 8 4.53 1.72 24.83
C PHE A 8 3.07 2.08 24.50
N THR A 9 2.60 3.28 24.87
CA THR A 9 1.32 3.82 24.39
C THR A 9 1.59 4.31 22.99
N ALA A 10 1.61 3.38 22.04
CA ALA A 10 1.31 3.75 20.66
C ALA A 10 -0.08 4.37 20.70
N GLU A 11 -0.17 5.69 20.56
CA GLU A 11 -1.45 6.36 20.36
C GLU A 11 -2.05 5.83 19.06
N PRO A 12 -3.09 4.99 19.10
CA PRO A 12 -3.55 4.26 17.91
C PRO A 12 -3.95 5.23 16.79
N ASP A 13 -4.50 6.38 17.17
CA ASP A 13 -4.87 7.47 16.27
C ASP A 13 -3.66 8.18 15.65
N ALA A 14 -2.55 8.32 16.38
CA ALA A 14 -1.33 8.91 15.82
C ALA A 14 -0.71 7.99 14.76
N VAL A 15 -0.68 6.69 15.03
CA VAL A 15 -0.18 5.67 14.09
C VAL A 15 -1.08 5.57 12.86
N LEU A 16 -2.40 5.56 13.04
CA LEU A 16 -3.37 5.58 11.94
C LEU A 16 -3.17 6.81 11.06
N ARG A 17 -3.03 8.01 11.65
CA ARG A 17 -2.77 9.24 10.89
C ARG A 17 -1.46 9.17 10.11
N ALA A 18 -0.39 8.66 10.73
CA ALA A 18 0.89 8.48 10.04
C ALA A 18 0.78 7.49 8.86
N SER A 19 -0.04 6.44 8.99
CA SER A 19 -0.28 5.45 7.94
C SER A 19 -0.95 6.02 6.68
N ASN A 20 -1.61 7.18 6.77
CA ASN A 20 -2.20 7.85 5.60
C ASN A 20 -1.16 8.22 4.52
N GLY A 21 0.12 8.35 4.91
CA GLY A 21 1.21 8.51 3.94
C GLY A 21 1.33 7.33 2.98
N LEU A 22 1.03 6.10 3.42
CA LEU A 22 1.02 4.91 2.58
C LEU A 22 -0.09 4.97 1.53
N THR A 23 -1.29 5.41 1.92
CA THR A 23 -2.41 5.63 0.99
C THR A 23 -2.08 6.71 -0.03
N THR A 24 -1.52 7.83 0.43
CA THR A 24 -1.14 8.95 -0.45
C THR A 24 -0.11 8.50 -1.49
N ALA A 25 0.91 7.74 -1.07
CA ALA A 25 1.90 7.18 -1.98
C ALA A 25 1.29 6.15 -2.94
N ALA A 26 0.37 5.30 -2.46
CA ALA A 26 -0.35 4.36 -3.31
C ALA A 26 -1.19 5.05 -4.39
N ASP A 27 -1.86 6.15 -4.06
CA ASP A 27 -2.66 6.90 -5.01
C ASP A 27 -1.80 7.63 -6.05
N GLY A 28 -0.63 8.15 -5.63
CA GLY A 28 0.36 8.69 -6.55
C GLY A 28 0.87 7.64 -7.55
N LEU A 29 1.21 6.44 -7.07
CA LEU A 29 1.62 5.33 -7.93
C LEU A 29 0.49 4.83 -8.83
N ASP A 30 -0.76 4.78 -8.35
CA ASP A 30 -1.92 4.39 -9.16
C ASP A 30 -2.19 5.41 -10.28
N SER A 31 -2.02 6.71 -10.00
CA SER A 31 -2.09 7.74 -11.04
C SER A 31 -0.99 7.59 -12.07
N ALA A 32 0.26 7.35 -11.65
CA ALA A 32 1.37 7.12 -12.57
C ALA A 32 1.15 5.86 -13.42
N LEU A 33 0.63 4.78 -12.82
CA LEU A 33 0.26 3.55 -13.52
C LEU A 33 -0.80 3.79 -14.60
N LYS A 34 -1.84 4.57 -14.31
CA LYS A 34 -2.87 4.93 -15.31
C LYS A 34 -2.27 5.70 -16.48
N THR A 35 -1.38 6.65 -16.21
CA THR A 35 -0.66 7.39 -17.25
C THR A 35 0.22 6.46 -18.09
N LEU A 36 0.98 5.56 -17.46
CA LEU A 36 1.83 4.59 -18.14
C LEU A 36 1.01 3.68 -19.06
N ARG A 37 -0.08 3.08 -18.55
CA ARG A 37 -0.98 2.24 -19.34
C ARG A 37 -1.56 3.00 -20.53
N GLY A 38 -2.06 4.21 -20.30
CA GLY A 38 -2.61 5.04 -21.37
C GLY A 38 -1.59 5.35 -22.47
N ALA A 39 -0.33 5.60 -22.11
CA ALA A 39 0.74 5.83 -23.08
C ALA A 39 1.10 4.56 -23.88
N LEU A 40 1.20 3.40 -23.21
CA LEU A 40 1.48 2.12 -23.86
C LEU A 40 0.35 1.71 -24.82
N ASP A 41 -0.89 1.83 -24.38
CA ASP A 41 -2.08 1.51 -25.18
C ASP A 41 -2.19 2.43 -26.40
N ALA A 42 -1.89 3.73 -26.23
CA ALA A 42 -1.89 4.69 -27.33
C ALA A 42 -0.78 4.45 -28.35
N GLN A 43 0.37 3.92 -27.92
CA GLN A 43 1.47 3.57 -28.81
C GLN A 43 1.13 2.33 -29.64
N GLY A 44 0.54 1.30 -29.02
CA GLY A 44 0.28 0.02 -29.68
C GLY A 44 1.55 -0.61 -30.27
N GLU A 45 1.39 -1.50 -31.25
CA GLU A 45 2.51 -2.16 -31.92
C GLU A 45 3.11 -1.29 -33.05
N CYS A 46 3.64 -0.12 -32.71
CA CYS A 46 4.12 0.86 -33.69
C CYS A 46 5.42 0.45 -34.42
N TRP A 47 6.06 -0.65 -34.01
CA TRP A 47 7.33 -1.15 -34.54
C TRP A 47 7.20 -2.04 -35.79
N GLY A 48 5.97 -2.35 -36.23
CA GLY A 48 5.73 -3.13 -37.44
C GLY A 48 5.95 -4.64 -37.30
N GLY A 49 5.60 -5.38 -38.35
CA GLY A 49 5.62 -6.86 -38.36
C GLY A 49 6.80 -7.49 -39.11
N ASP A 50 7.78 -6.69 -39.53
CA ASP A 50 9.01 -7.21 -40.13
C ASP A 50 9.94 -7.83 -39.08
N ASP A 51 11.07 -8.38 -39.52
CA ASP A 51 11.99 -9.08 -38.61
C ASP A 51 12.59 -8.15 -37.55
N SER A 52 12.78 -6.87 -37.87
CA SER A 52 13.29 -5.88 -36.90
C SER A 52 12.22 -5.51 -35.88
N GLY A 53 10.97 -5.32 -36.30
CA GLY A 53 9.83 -5.09 -35.41
C GLY A 53 9.59 -6.26 -34.47
N LYS A 54 9.69 -7.50 -34.98
CA LYS A 54 9.59 -8.72 -34.15
C LYS A 54 10.73 -8.81 -33.14
N GLU A 55 11.97 -8.46 -33.53
CA GLU A 55 13.11 -8.51 -32.61
C GLU A 55 12.95 -7.50 -31.48
N PHE A 56 12.50 -6.28 -31.79
CA PHE A 56 12.19 -5.26 -30.79
C PHE A 56 11.08 -5.70 -29.83
N ALA A 57 10.00 -6.28 -30.37
CA ALA A 57 8.85 -6.72 -29.59
C ALA A 57 9.19 -7.76 -28.50
N LYS A 58 10.20 -8.62 -28.74
CA LYS A 58 10.59 -9.70 -27.83
C LYS A 58 10.90 -9.22 -26.42
N ASP A 59 11.59 -8.09 -26.30
CA ASP A 59 11.99 -7.54 -25.01
C ASP A 59 11.08 -6.38 -24.59
N TYR A 60 10.62 -5.57 -25.56
CA TYR A 60 9.80 -4.41 -25.27
C TYR A 60 8.45 -4.78 -24.68
N VAL A 61 7.72 -5.73 -25.29
CA VAL A 61 6.35 -6.07 -24.87
C VAL A 61 6.35 -6.68 -23.46
N PRO A 62 7.17 -7.69 -23.14
CA PRO A 62 7.24 -8.23 -21.78
C PRO A 62 7.76 -7.20 -20.77
N GLY A 63 8.73 -6.36 -21.16
CA GLY A 63 9.24 -5.30 -20.30
C GLY A 63 8.16 -4.27 -19.93
N ALA A 64 7.35 -3.84 -20.91
CA ALA A 64 6.23 -2.93 -20.70
C ALA A 64 5.15 -3.56 -19.79
N GLN A 65 4.80 -4.83 -20.02
CA GLN A 65 3.87 -5.57 -19.17
C GLN A 65 4.39 -5.71 -17.74
N GLY A 66 5.66 -6.08 -17.58
CA GLY A 66 6.31 -6.20 -16.28
C GLY A 66 6.36 -4.88 -15.51
N ALA A 67 6.57 -3.75 -16.19
CA ALA A 67 6.50 -2.44 -15.57
C ALA A 67 5.08 -2.13 -15.06
N VAL A 68 4.05 -2.40 -15.87
CA VAL A 68 2.64 -2.24 -15.48
C VAL A 68 2.27 -3.10 -14.27
N GLU A 69 2.69 -4.36 -14.26
CA GLU A 69 2.45 -5.28 -13.14
C GLU A 69 3.21 -4.85 -11.88
N GLY A 70 4.47 -4.43 -12.01
CA GLY A 70 5.28 -3.95 -10.90
C GLY A 70 4.64 -2.76 -10.19
N PHE A 71 4.17 -1.76 -10.94
CA PHE A 71 3.43 -0.63 -10.37
C PHE A 71 2.14 -1.07 -9.67
N ALA A 72 1.37 -1.98 -10.27
CA ALA A 72 0.14 -2.49 -9.66
C ALA A 72 0.42 -3.20 -8.33
N ASN A 73 1.47 -4.01 -8.29
CA ASN A 73 1.90 -4.72 -7.08
C ASN A 73 2.36 -3.76 -5.97
N LEU A 74 3.07 -2.67 -6.33
CA LEU A 74 3.48 -1.64 -5.36
C LEU A 74 2.27 -0.92 -4.76
N VAL A 75 1.28 -0.54 -5.59
CA VAL A 75 0.03 0.08 -5.12
C VAL A 75 -0.70 -0.85 -4.15
N GLN A 76 -0.84 -2.13 -4.50
CA GLN A 76 -1.47 -3.13 -3.63
C GLN A 76 -0.70 -3.33 -2.33
N GLY A 77 0.64 -3.40 -2.40
CA GLY A 77 1.50 -3.55 -1.23
C GLY A 77 1.35 -2.41 -0.24
N LEU A 78 1.37 -1.17 -0.70
CA LEU A 78 1.19 0.02 0.15
C LEU A 78 -0.18 0.06 0.80
N ARG A 79 -1.25 -0.26 0.04
CA ARG A 79 -2.62 -0.35 0.58
C ARG A 79 -2.73 -1.47 1.60
N GLY A 80 -2.11 -2.63 1.34
CA GLY A 80 -2.07 -3.76 2.28
C GLY A 80 -1.35 -3.41 3.58
N MET A 81 -0.23 -2.69 3.50
CA MET A 81 0.49 -2.18 4.68
C MET A 81 -0.40 -1.27 5.52
N GLN A 82 -1.10 -0.31 4.90
CA GLN A 82 -2.02 0.58 5.62
C GLN A 82 -3.14 -0.21 6.32
N GLN A 83 -3.74 -1.18 5.62
CA GLN A 83 -4.78 -2.04 6.19
C GLN A 83 -4.26 -2.85 7.39
N ASN A 84 -3.04 -3.37 7.31
CA ASN A 84 -2.43 -4.11 8.41
C ASN A 84 -2.17 -3.21 9.61
N VAL A 85 -1.68 -1.98 9.39
CA VAL A 85 -1.54 -0.99 10.47
C VAL A 85 -2.90 -0.71 11.12
N ALA A 86 -3.94 -0.49 10.32
CA ALA A 86 -5.27 -0.22 10.85
C ALA A 86 -5.86 -1.38 11.66
N LYS A 87 -5.66 -2.63 11.19
CA LYS A 87 -6.07 -3.84 11.93
C LYS A 87 -5.33 -3.94 13.27
N SER A 88 -4.02 -3.72 13.29
CA SER A 88 -3.22 -3.77 14.51
C SER A 88 -3.64 -2.71 15.52
N MET A 89 -3.90 -1.48 15.07
CA MET A 89 -4.34 -0.38 15.95
C MET A 89 -5.73 -0.64 16.53
N LYS A 90 -6.66 -1.18 15.72
CA LYS A 90 -7.99 -1.60 16.21
C LYS A 90 -7.90 -2.70 17.26
N ALA A 91 -7.00 -3.67 17.06
CA ALA A 91 -6.79 -4.75 18.03
C ALA A 91 -6.22 -4.23 19.36
N LEU A 92 -5.31 -3.24 19.31
CA LEU A 92 -4.76 -2.59 20.50
C LEU A 92 -5.84 -1.84 21.29
N SER A 93 -6.63 -0.98 20.63
CA SER A 93 -7.72 -0.24 21.29
C SER A 93 -8.76 -1.17 21.91
N GLY A 94 -9.13 -2.27 21.23
CA GLY A 94 -10.10 -3.24 21.77
C GLY A 94 -9.57 -4.01 22.98
N ALA A 95 -8.26 -4.29 23.03
CA ALA A 95 -7.64 -4.91 24.20
C ALA A 95 -7.65 -3.97 25.42
N ASP A 96 -7.37 -2.67 25.21
CA ASP A 96 -7.39 -1.67 26.28
C ASP A 96 -8.81 -1.44 26.84
N GLU A 97 -9.83 -1.42 25.97
CA GLU A 97 -11.24 -1.32 26.37
C GLU A 97 -11.69 -2.52 27.21
N ASP A 98 -11.32 -3.75 26.82
CA ASP A 98 -11.69 -4.95 27.57
C ASP A 98 -11.04 -4.98 28.96
N VAL A 99 -9.76 -4.65 29.06
CA VAL A 99 -9.05 -4.53 30.35
C VAL A 99 -9.70 -3.47 31.24
N THR A 100 -10.01 -2.30 30.68
CA THR A 100 -10.66 -1.19 31.43
C THR A 100 -12.05 -1.60 31.92
N SER A 101 -12.84 -2.29 31.08
CA SER A 101 -14.18 -2.80 31.42
C SER A 101 -14.14 -3.85 32.53
N GLN A 102 -13.16 -4.77 32.50
CA GLN A 102 -13.02 -5.80 33.53
C GLN A 102 -12.56 -5.21 34.87
N LEU A 103 -11.62 -4.26 34.86
CA LEU A 103 -11.19 -3.55 36.07
C LEU A 103 -12.29 -2.70 36.68
N GLY A 104 -13.10 -2.01 35.86
CA GLY A 104 -14.23 -1.20 36.31
C GLY A 104 -15.40 -1.99 36.88
N LYS A 105 -15.56 -3.26 36.50
CA LYS A 105 -16.58 -4.18 37.06
C LYS A 105 -16.15 -4.86 38.37
N GLY A 106 -14.88 -4.74 38.75
CA GLY A 106 -14.31 -5.34 39.95
C GLY A 106 -14.30 -4.43 41.19
N GLN A 107 -14.86 -3.22 41.11
CA GLN A 107 -15.00 -2.27 42.22
C GLN A 107 -16.44 -2.10 42.68
#